data_AF-A0A7N2KVD9-F1
#
_entry.id   AF-A0A7N2KVD9-F1
#
_cell.length_a   1.000
_cell.length_b   1.000
_cell.length_c   1.000
_cell.angle_alpha   90.00
_cell.angle_beta   90.00
_cell.angle_gamma   90.00
#
_symmetry.space_group_name_H-M   'P 1'
#
loop_
_entity.id
_entity.type
_entity.pdbx_description
1 polymer ?
#
loop_
_entity_poly.entity_id
_entity_poly.type
_entity_poly.pdbx_seq_one_letter_code
_entity_poly.pdbx_strand_id
1 'polypeptide(L)'
;MEGDREEGKSFKDLGLCEQLLEACDRMNWKYPSKIQAEAIPHALEGKDLIGLALTGSGKTGAFALPILQSLLDSPQPFFACVLSPTRELAIQIAEQFEALGAGIGVKCAVLVGGVDMVQQSINLAKRPHIIVGTPGRLVDHLSNTKGFSLRTLKYLVLDEADRLLNEEFEKSIDEILKFIPRERRTYLFSATMTSKVKKLQRACLRNPVKIEAASKYSTVDTLKQQYCFVPAKYKECYLVYILNEMSGCTSMVFTRTCDATRFLALMLRHLGHRAIPISGKMSQSKRLGALNQFKAGECNILIGTDVASRGLDIASVDMVINYDIPTNVKDYKHRVGRTARAGRSGVAISLVNQYEVEWFVQIEKFVGKKFPEFPSQEEEVLLLMESVKEAKRVSLAKIKELGGKNGKKRGGDDDDEDMDKDTDKYMTHRNVKSSKKMKK
;
A
#
# COMPACT_ATOMS: atom_id res chain seq x y z
N MET A 1 22.23 -5.23 12.88
CA MET A 1 23.47 -4.44 13.03
C MET A 1 23.08 -2.99 13.28
N GLU A 2 23.73 -2.40 14.26
CA GLU A 2 23.46 -1.12 14.94
C GLU A 2 23.91 0.12 14.14
N GLY A 3 23.68 0.15 12.83
CA GLY A 3 24.14 1.24 11.97
C GLY A 3 22.99 1.99 11.33
N ASP A 4 22.15 2.66 12.13
CA ASP A 4 21.34 3.85 11.76
C ASP A 4 20.37 4.33 12.87
N ARG A 5 20.66 3.97 14.14
CA ARG A 5 19.87 4.43 15.29
C ARG A 5 20.43 5.79 15.71
N GLU A 6 19.62 6.85 15.65
CA GLU A 6 19.86 7.96 16.58
C GLU A 6 19.69 7.36 17.98
N GLU A 7 20.77 7.32 18.74
CA GLU A 7 20.76 6.92 20.14
C GLU A 7 19.76 7.80 20.92
N GLY A 8 18.77 7.18 21.58
CA GLY A 8 18.32 7.66 22.88
C GLY A 8 16.95 8.36 23.04
N LYS A 9 16.12 8.56 22.01
CA LYS A 9 14.77 9.17 22.22
C LYS A 9 13.67 8.11 22.32
N SER A 10 13.03 8.01 23.48
CA SER A 10 11.78 7.28 23.68
C SER A 10 10.58 8.12 23.24
N PHE A 11 9.41 7.50 23.07
CA PHE A 11 8.17 8.24 22.83
C PHE A 11 7.82 9.22 23.96
N LYS A 12 8.23 8.92 25.19
CA LYS A 12 8.07 9.81 26.35
C LYS A 12 8.88 11.09 26.17
N ASP A 13 10.09 11.00 25.64
CA ASP A 13 10.96 12.16 25.39
C ASP A 13 10.42 13.08 24.28
N LEU A 14 9.44 12.62 23.50
CA LEU A 14 8.76 13.43 22.49
C LEU A 14 7.61 14.27 23.06
N GLY A 15 7.30 14.16 24.36
CA GLY A 15 6.24 14.93 25.02
C GLY A 15 4.84 14.33 24.89
N LEU A 16 4.74 13.01 24.65
CA LEU A 16 3.46 12.30 24.60
C LEU A 16 2.91 11.97 25.99
N CYS A 17 1.59 12.06 26.16
CA CYS A 17 0.90 11.70 27.39
C CYS A 17 0.85 10.18 27.64
N GLU A 18 0.66 9.78 28.90
CA GLU A 18 0.73 8.37 29.33
C GLU A 18 -0.24 7.46 28.55
N GLN A 19 -1.46 7.92 28.27
CA GLN A 19 -2.46 7.15 27.53
C GLN A 19 -1.99 6.77 26.11
N LEU A 20 -1.22 7.66 25.47
CA LEU A 20 -0.65 7.40 24.15
C LEU A 20 0.63 6.57 24.21
N LEU A 21 1.42 6.70 25.29
CA LEU A 21 2.57 5.82 25.53
C LEU A 21 2.13 4.36 25.69
N GLU A 22 1.10 4.11 26.49
CA GLU A 22 0.51 2.78 26.64
C GLU A 22 -0.02 2.24 25.29
N ALA A 23 -0.58 3.11 24.45
CA ALA A 23 -1.04 2.72 23.12
C ALA A 23 0.11 2.30 22.21
N CYS A 24 1.22 3.06 22.21
CA CYS A 24 2.45 2.68 21.52
C CYS A 24 2.96 1.33 22.00
N ASP A 25 2.98 1.08 23.31
CA ASP A 25 3.44 -0.19 23.89
C ASP A 25 2.56 -1.37 23.48
N ARG A 26 1.23 -1.21 23.49
CA ARG A 26 0.29 -2.24 22.99
C ARG A 26 0.49 -2.55 21.51
N MET A 27 0.90 -1.55 20.72
CA MET A 27 1.25 -1.72 19.31
C MET A 27 2.69 -2.22 19.10
N ASN A 28 3.42 -2.51 20.19
CA ASN A 28 4.81 -2.93 20.20
C ASN A 28 5.76 -1.90 19.54
N TRP A 29 5.42 -0.62 19.65
CA TRP A 29 6.24 0.51 19.19
C TRP A 29 7.18 0.95 20.30
N LYS A 30 8.30 0.24 20.44
CA LYS A 30 9.28 0.49 21.51
C LYS A 30 10.02 1.81 21.37
N TYR A 31 10.28 2.24 20.14
CA TYR A 31 11.06 3.45 19.83
C TYR A 31 10.43 4.20 18.65
N PRO A 32 10.46 5.54 18.65
CA PRO A 32 9.99 6.33 17.53
C PRO A 32 10.90 6.16 16.31
N SER A 33 10.32 6.16 15.11
CA SER A 33 11.08 6.26 13.87
C SER A 33 11.64 7.67 13.67
N LYS A 34 12.65 7.86 12.78
CA LYS A 34 13.25 9.18 12.48
C LYS A 34 12.18 10.25 12.19
N ILE A 35 11.22 9.94 11.31
CA ILE A 35 10.12 10.87 10.97
C ILE A 35 9.20 11.17 12.17
N GLN A 36 9.00 10.21 13.10
CA GLN A 36 8.20 10.44 14.31
C GLN A 36 8.95 11.31 15.31
N ALA A 37 10.23 11.02 15.55
CA ALA A 37 11.09 11.76 16.46
C ALA A 37 11.27 13.22 16.04
N GLU A 38 11.35 13.49 14.73
CA GLU A 38 11.46 14.86 14.20
C GLU A 38 10.10 15.57 14.13
N ALA A 39 9.01 14.88 13.77
CA ALA A 39 7.72 15.52 13.52
C ALA A 39 6.88 15.77 14.77
N ILE A 40 6.85 14.83 15.71
CA ILE A 40 5.95 14.88 16.86
C ILE A 40 6.18 16.14 17.71
N PRO A 41 7.42 16.52 18.09
CA PRO A 41 7.63 17.72 18.91
C PRO A 41 7.07 18.99 18.26
N HIS A 42 7.33 19.19 16.96
CA HIS A 42 6.80 20.34 16.21
C HIS A 42 5.28 20.30 16.02
N ALA A 43 4.71 19.10 15.89
CA ALA A 43 3.27 18.91 15.83
C ALA A 43 2.58 19.34 17.14
N LEU A 44 3.17 18.97 18.29
CA LEU A 44 2.68 19.31 19.63
C LEU A 44 2.80 20.81 19.95
N GLU A 45 3.78 21.50 19.37
CA GLU A 45 3.88 22.97 19.38
C GLU A 45 2.78 23.65 18.52
N GLY A 46 1.96 22.87 17.81
CA GLY A 46 0.92 23.38 16.93
C GLY A 46 1.45 23.97 15.63
N LYS A 47 2.59 23.52 15.12
CA LYS A 47 3.10 23.96 13.80
C LYS A 47 2.48 23.13 12.68
N ASP A 48 2.31 23.74 11.51
CA ASP A 48 2.02 23.00 10.27
C ASP A 48 3.25 22.20 9.85
N LEU A 49 3.07 21.04 9.21
CA LEU A 49 4.16 20.10 8.92
C LEU A 49 4.21 19.68 7.46
N ILE A 50 5.43 19.53 6.94
CA ILE A 50 5.73 18.81 5.71
C ILE A 50 6.68 17.68 6.03
N GLY A 51 6.18 16.44 6.01
CA GLY A 51 6.97 15.24 6.21
C GLY A 51 7.33 14.55 4.89
N LEU A 52 8.61 14.54 4.54
CA LEU A 52 9.14 13.79 3.40
C LEU A 52 9.76 12.48 3.87
N ALA A 53 9.01 11.39 3.71
CA ALA A 53 9.45 10.07 4.11
C ALA A 53 8.83 8.95 3.26
N LEU A 54 9.51 7.82 3.20
CA LEU A 54 9.09 6.65 2.44
C LEU A 54 7.84 5.99 3.05
N THR A 55 7.17 5.15 2.26
CA THR A 55 6.14 4.26 2.80
C THR A 55 6.74 3.31 3.83
N GLY A 56 6.02 3.04 4.92
CA GLY A 56 6.51 2.18 6.00
C GLY A 56 7.54 2.83 6.94
N SER A 57 7.80 4.14 6.83
CA SER A 57 8.69 4.89 7.73
C SER A 57 8.05 5.31 9.06
N GLY A 58 6.76 5.01 9.29
CA GLY A 58 6.04 5.42 10.50
C GLY A 58 5.27 6.75 10.39
N LYS A 59 5.08 7.29 9.17
CA LYS A 59 4.34 8.54 8.91
C LYS A 59 2.97 8.61 9.59
N THR A 60 2.21 7.51 9.58
CA THR A 60 0.88 7.48 10.19
C THR A 60 0.93 7.80 11.68
N GLY A 61 1.86 7.18 12.43
CA GLY A 61 2.08 7.53 13.83
C GLY A 61 2.54 8.97 14.02
N ALA A 62 3.37 9.49 13.11
CA ALA A 62 3.92 10.85 13.19
C ALA A 62 2.84 11.95 13.13
N PHE A 63 1.72 11.73 12.44
CA PHE A 63 0.58 12.65 12.48
C PHE A 63 -0.54 12.21 13.43
N ALA A 64 -0.75 10.90 13.64
CA ALA A 64 -1.86 10.42 14.45
C ALA A 64 -1.67 10.73 15.94
N LEU A 65 -0.47 10.47 16.48
CA LEU A 65 -0.16 10.70 17.89
C LEU A 65 -0.41 12.16 18.34
N PRO A 66 0.12 13.20 17.67
CA PRO A 66 -0.14 14.58 18.09
C PRO A 66 -1.61 15.00 17.91
N ILE A 67 -2.30 14.48 16.88
CA ILE A 67 -3.74 14.74 16.70
C ILE A 67 -4.55 14.12 17.85
N LEU A 68 -4.22 12.90 18.26
CA LEU A 68 -4.90 12.22 19.35
C LEU A 68 -4.64 12.89 20.70
N GLN A 69 -3.41 13.39 20.93
CA GLN A 69 -3.09 14.17 22.12
C GLN A 69 -3.92 15.45 22.17
N SER A 70 -3.98 16.20 21.07
CA SER A 70 -4.79 17.42 21.01
C SER A 70 -6.30 17.14 21.12
N LEU A 71 -6.76 15.98 20.66
CA LEU A 71 -8.15 15.53 20.82
C LEU A 71 -8.47 15.20 22.28
N LEU A 72 -7.52 14.64 23.04
CA LEU A 72 -7.68 14.37 24.47
C LEU A 72 -7.91 15.66 25.26
N ASP A 73 -7.17 16.72 24.93
CA ASP A 73 -7.28 18.01 25.61
C ASP A 73 -8.59 18.74 25.28
N SER A 74 -9.09 18.58 24.06
CA SER A 74 -10.32 19.24 23.59
C SER A 74 -11.19 18.29 22.76
N PRO A 75 -11.90 17.34 23.40
CA PRO A 75 -12.71 16.36 22.70
C PRO A 75 -13.86 17.01 21.92
N GLN A 76 -13.91 16.77 20.61
CA GLN A 76 -15.06 17.13 19.78
C GLN A 76 -15.19 16.20 18.56
N PRO A 77 -16.40 16.04 18.02
CA PRO A 77 -16.61 15.39 16.74
C PRO A 77 -15.90 16.12 15.59
N PHE A 78 -15.57 15.36 14.54
CA PHE A 78 -14.99 15.89 13.29
C PHE A 78 -13.73 16.74 13.55
N PHE A 79 -12.91 16.32 14.50
CA PHE A 79 -11.70 17.00 14.95
C PHE A 79 -10.61 17.04 13.88
N ALA A 80 -10.42 15.92 13.17
CA ALA A 80 -9.42 15.76 12.13
C ALA A 80 -9.99 15.11 10.87
N CYS A 81 -9.44 15.48 9.73
CA CYS A 81 -9.78 14.95 8.42
C CYS A 81 -8.49 14.55 7.72
N VAL A 82 -8.39 13.28 7.32
CA VAL A 82 -7.23 12.72 6.65
C VAL A 82 -7.60 12.30 5.24
N LEU A 83 -6.99 12.94 4.26
CA LEU A 83 -7.15 12.62 2.85
C LEU A 83 -6.05 11.65 2.42
N SER A 84 -6.47 10.61 1.70
CA SER A 84 -5.62 9.58 1.13
C SER A 84 -6.04 9.27 -0.31
N PRO A 85 -5.09 8.95 -1.22
CA PRO A 85 -5.39 8.70 -2.63
C PRO A 85 -6.12 7.39 -2.90
N THR A 86 -6.14 6.46 -1.94
CA THR A 86 -6.72 5.12 -2.15
C THR A 86 -7.62 4.73 -0.99
N ARG A 87 -8.62 3.90 -1.30
CA ARG A 87 -9.61 3.44 -0.32
C ARG A 87 -8.96 2.61 0.78
N GLU A 88 -8.01 1.78 0.36
CA GLU A 88 -7.30 0.86 1.23
C GLU A 88 -6.45 1.62 2.26
N LEU A 89 -5.74 2.66 1.82
CA LEU A 89 -4.92 3.45 2.74
C LEU A 89 -5.80 4.25 3.70
N ALA A 90 -6.96 4.71 3.25
CA ALA A 90 -7.92 5.38 4.12
C ALA A 90 -8.42 4.44 5.24
N ILE A 91 -8.74 3.18 4.90
CA ILE A 91 -9.14 2.17 5.90
C ILE A 91 -8.02 1.94 6.91
N GLN A 92 -6.77 1.77 6.46
CA GLN A 92 -5.64 1.54 7.36
C GLN A 92 -5.33 2.71 8.26
N ILE A 93 -5.38 3.92 7.73
CA ILE A 93 -5.17 5.11 8.55
C ILE A 93 -6.23 5.14 9.66
N ALA A 94 -7.51 4.85 9.35
CA ALA A 94 -8.56 4.77 10.36
C ALA A 94 -8.30 3.68 11.40
N GLU A 95 -7.93 2.46 10.98
CA GLU A 95 -7.54 1.36 11.88
C GLU A 95 -6.39 1.76 12.81
N GLN A 96 -5.39 2.50 12.30
CA GLN A 96 -4.28 3.00 13.10
C GLN A 96 -4.71 4.07 14.11
N PHE A 97 -5.61 4.98 13.73
CA PHE A 97 -6.19 5.95 14.68
C PHE A 97 -7.01 5.25 15.77
N GLU A 98 -7.79 4.23 15.41
CA GLU A 98 -8.59 3.46 16.37
C GLU A 98 -7.69 2.63 17.30
N ALA A 99 -6.64 2.00 16.79
CA ALA A 99 -5.68 1.24 17.61
C ALA A 99 -4.93 2.14 18.61
N LEU A 100 -4.39 3.26 18.13
CA LEU A 100 -3.71 4.24 18.98
C LEU A 100 -4.67 4.92 19.97
N GLY A 101 -5.91 5.17 19.53
CA GLY A 101 -6.94 5.84 20.30
C GLY A 101 -7.86 4.94 21.12
N ALA A 102 -7.61 3.63 21.18
CA ALA A 102 -8.51 2.66 21.79
C ALA A 102 -8.78 2.95 23.27
N GLY A 103 -7.72 3.31 24.02
CA GLY A 103 -7.82 3.63 25.45
C GLY A 103 -8.58 4.92 25.76
N ILE A 104 -8.83 5.75 24.75
CA ILE A 104 -9.46 7.07 24.89
C ILE A 104 -10.78 7.18 24.10
N GLY A 105 -11.28 6.06 23.57
CA GLY A 105 -12.59 5.98 22.90
C GLY A 105 -12.66 6.70 21.55
N VAL A 106 -11.55 6.77 20.81
CA VAL A 106 -11.54 7.37 19.47
C VAL A 106 -12.47 6.62 18.52
N LYS A 107 -13.13 7.37 17.64
CA LYS A 107 -14.10 6.86 16.67
C LYS A 107 -13.73 7.44 15.32
N CYS A 108 -13.54 6.58 14.33
CA CYS A 108 -13.29 7.01 12.96
C CYS A 108 -14.51 6.78 12.07
N ALA A 109 -14.63 7.56 11.00
CA ALA A 109 -15.44 7.18 9.85
C ALA A 109 -14.61 7.20 8.58
N VAL A 110 -14.72 6.10 7.82
CA VAL A 110 -14.02 5.93 6.55
C VAL A 110 -14.93 6.32 5.40
N LEU A 111 -14.52 7.31 4.61
CA LEU A 111 -15.27 7.84 3.48
C LEU A 111 -14.60 7.47 2.16
N VAL A 112 -15.05 6.38 1.53
CA VAL A 112 -14.45 5.84 0.30
C VAL A 112 -15.51 5.48 -0.77
N GLY A 113 -15.10 5.55 -2.03
CA GLY A 113 -15.92 5.10 -3.16
C GLY A 113 -16.20 3.58 -3.11
N GLY A 114 -17.21 3.12 -3.84
CA GLY A 114 -17.53 1.68 -3.95
C GLY A 114 -18.05 1.01 -2.67
N VAL A 115 -18.24 1.78 -1.59
CA VAL A 115 -19.00 1.40 -0.40
C VAL A 115 -20.30 2.21 -0.41
N ASP A 116 -21.37 1.60 0.12
CA ASP A 116 -22.70 2.21 0.17
C ASP A 116 -22.70 3.57 0.88
N MET A 117 -23.43 4.53 0.29
CA MET A 117 -23.47 5.92 0.74
C MET A 117 -24.33 6.10 1.99
N VAL A 118 -25.39 5.29 2.13
CA VAL A 118 -26.30 5.35 3.27
C VAL A 118 -25.58 4.83 4.51
N GLN A 119 -24.84 3.73 4.40
CA GLN A 119 -24.03 3.19 5.49
C GLN A 119 -22.98 4.19 5.98
N GLN A 120 -22.30 4.89 5.06
CA GLN A 120 -21.36 5.95 5.42
C GLN A 120 -22.06 7.14 6.10
N SER A 121 -23.26 7.51 5.64
CA SER A 121 -24.08 8.57 6.25
C SER A 121 -24.52 8.21 7.68
N ILE A 122 -24.88 6.95 7.93
CA ILE A 122 -25.19 6.45 9.28
C ILE A 122 -23.95 6.54 10.19
N ASN A 123 -22.77 6.18 9.68
CA ASN A 123 -21.54 6.30 10.45
C ASN A 123 -21.17 7.75 10.77
N LEU A 124 -21.41 8.69 9.84
CA LEU A 124 -21.25 10.12 10.08
C LEU A 124 -22.24 10.66 11.14
N ALA A 125 -23.49 10.16 11.15
CA ALA A 125 -24.49 10.55 12.14
C ALA A 125 -24.08 10.17 13.58
N LYS A 126 -23.20 9.18 13.76
CA LYS A 126 -22.60 8.82 15.06
C LYS A 126 -21.56 9.82 15.57
N ARG A 127 -21.29 10.90 14.81
CA ARG A 127 -20.39 12.01 15.17
C ARG A 127 -18.97 11.51 15.53
N PRO A 128 -18.27 10.81 14.62
CA PRO A 128 -16.90 10.34 14.83
C PRO A 128 -15.93 11.50 15.07
N HIS A 129 -14.80 11.23 15.72
CA HIS A 129 -13.75 12.20 15.98
C HIS A 129 -12.87 12.43 14.75
N ILE A 130 -12.53 11.37 14.02
CA ILE A 130 -11.62 11.41 12.88
C ILE A 130 -12.36 10.98 11.61
N ILE A 131 -12.24 11.77 10.55
CA ILE A 131 -12.70 11.41 9.22
C ILE A 131 -11.49 11.01 8.39
N VAL A 132 -11.53 9.84 7.75
CA VAL A 132 -10.46 9.38 6.87
C VAL A 132 -11.07 8.99 5.53
N GLY A 133 -10.55 9.47 4.40
CA GLY A 133 -11.21 9.18 3.14
C GLY A 133 -10.49 9.60 1.88
N THR A 134 -11.09 9.20 0.75
CA THR A 134 -10.68 9.66 -0.58
C THR A 134 -11.34 10.99 -0.93
N PRO A 135 -10.65 11.93 -1.61
CA PRO A 135 -11.18 13.27 -1.89
C PRO A 135 -12.58 13.28 -2.52
N GLY A 136 -12.80 12.49 -3.58
CA GLY A 136 -14.09 12.46 -4.28
C GLY A 136 -15.27 12.08 -3.38
N ARG A 137 -15.13 10.98 -2.61
CA ARG A 137 -16.21 10.56 -1.70
C ARG A 137 -16.46 11.57 -0.57
N LEU A 138 -15.41 12.22 -0.06
CA LEU A 138 -15.60 13.25 0.96
C LEU A 138 -16.39 14.45 0.40
N VAL A 139 -16.10 14.89 -0.83
CA VAL A 139 -16.89 15.93 -1.51
C VAL A 139 -18.35 15.50 -1.62
N ASP A 140 -18.62 14.27 -2.06
CA ASP A 140 -19.99 13.76 -2.17
C ASP A 140 -20.76 13.89 -0.84
N HIS A 141 -20.11 13.54 0.29
CA HIS A 141 -20.72 13.67 1.62
C HIS A 141 -20.90 15.12 2.05
N LEU A 142 -19.90 15.99 1.83
CA LEU A 142 -19.98 17.41 2.16
C LEU A 142 -21.12 18.11 1.41
N SER A 143 -21.38 17.69 0.17
CA SER A 143 -22.40 18.30 -0.69
C SER A 143 -23.79 17.68 -0.49
N ASN A 144 -23.90 16.38 -0.21
CA ASN A 144 -25.17 15.66 -0.28
C ASN A 144 -25.65 15.07 1.06
N THR A 145 -24.80 14.95 2.08
CA THR A 145 -25.20 14.39 3.38
C THR A 145 -25.69 15.49 4.32
N LYS A 146 -27.01 15.53 4.53
CA LYS A 146 -27.64 16.50 5.44
C LYS A 146 -27.04 16.43 6.84
N GLY A 147 -26.71 17.59 7.40
CA GLY A 147 -26.17 17.72 8.75
C GLY A 147 -24.68 17.37 8.90
N PHE A 148 -24.01 16.91 7.84
CA PHE A 148 -22.56 16.72 7.85
C PHE A 148 -21.84 18.02 7.48
N SER A 149 -20.85 18.41 8.28
CA SER A 149 -20.04 19.60 8.03
C SER A 149 -18.69 19.49 8.72
N LEU A 150 -17.65 20.04 8.09
CA LEU A 150 -16.29 20.11 8.63
C LEU A 150 -15.88 21.54 9.01
N ARG A 151 -16.84 22.44 9.28
CA ARG A 151 -16.55 23.85 9.64
C ARG A 151 -15.77 24.02 10.95
N THR A 152 -15.84 23.04 11.86
CA THR A 152 -15.16 23.06 13.17
C THR A 152 -13.85 22.24 13.19
N LEU A 153 -13.40 21.78 12.01
CA LEU A 153 -12.22 20.95 11.85
C LEU A 153 -10.97 21.65 12.39
N LYS A 154 -10.15 20.92 13.18
CA LYS A 154 -8.90 21.45 13.74
C LYS A 154 -7.67 20.98 12.97
N TYR A 155 -7.74 19.79 12.36
CA TYR A 155 -6.62 19.18 11.64
C TYR A 155 -7.02 18.72 10.24
N LEU A 156 -6.22 19.09 9.25
CA LEU A 156 -6.22 18.50 7.90
C LEU A 156 -4.92 17.74 7.68
N VAL A 157 -5.01 16.48 7.27
CA VAL A 157 -3.84 15.68 6.87
C VAL A 157 -3.98 15.30 5.41
N LEU A 158 -2.89 15.47 4.65
CA LEU A 158 -2.76 15.09 3.26
C LEU A 158 -1.67 14.01 3.17
N ASP A 159 -2.04 12.73 3.21
CA ASP A 159 -1.06 11.63 3.07
C ASP A 159 -0.92 11.17 1.61
N GLU A 160 0.28 10.75 1.25
CA GLU A 160 0.71 10.51 -0.13
C GLU A 160 0.34 11.68 -1.07
N ALA A 161 0.66 12.92 -0.64
CA ALA A 161 0.21 14.14 -1.30
C ALA A 161 0.63 14.28 -2.77
N ASP A 162 1.72 13.65 -3.20
CA ASP A 162 2.14 13.61 -4.60
C ASP A 162 1.19 12.83 -5.50
N ARG A 163 0.38 11.93 -4.92
CA ARG A 163 -0.66 11.14 -5.62
C ARG A 163 -2.04 11.75 -5.52
N LEU A 164 -2.32 12.47 -4.44
CA LEU A 164 -3.52 13.29 -4.28
C LEU A 164 -3.63 14.40 -5.35
N LEU A 165 -2.56 14.67 -6.11
CA LEU A 165 -2.50 15.72 -7.13
C LEU A 165 -2.52 15.20 -8.57
N ASN A 166 -3.03 13.99 -8.77
CA ASN A 166 -3.47 13.54 -10.08
C ASN A 166 -4.71 14.35 -10.51
N GLU A 167 -4.94 14.51 -11.82
CA GLU A 167 -5.98 15.40 -12.37
C GLU A 167 -7.39 15.10 -11.83
N GLU A 168 -7.66 13.84 -11.49
CA GLU A 168 -8.93 13.39 -10.91
C GLU A 168 -9.20 13.98 -9.51
N PHE A 169 -8.18 14.18 -8.68
CA PHE A 169 -8.34 14.56 -7.27
C PHE A 169 -8.09 16.04 -6.98
N GLU A 170 -7.36 16.76 -7.84
CA GLU A 170 -7.04 18.18 -7.62
C GLU A 170 -8.33 19.02 -7.45
N LYS A 171 -9.34 18.79 -8.30
CA LYS A 171 -10.64 19.49 -8.21
C LYS A 171 -11.37 19.22 -6.89
N SER A 172 -11.40 17.95 -6.46
CA SER A 172 -12.06 17.57 -5.22
C SER A 172 -11.36 18.17 -4.00
N ILE A 173 -10.04 18.27 -4.01
CA ILE A 173 -9.28 18.90 -2.92
C ILE A 173 -9.58 20.39 -2.88
N ASP A 174 -9.56 21.09 -4.01
CA ASP A 174 -9.90 22.51 -4.07
C ASP A 174 -11.32 22.78 -3.54
N GLU A 175 -12.26 21.87 -3.76
CA GLU A 175 -13.61 21.94 -3.22
C GLU A 175 -13.66 21.69 -1.70
N ILE A 176 -12.98 20.64 -1.21
CA ILE A 176 -12.86 20.36 0.23
C ILE A 176 -12.30 21.57 0.98
N LEU A 177 -11.26 22.22 0.42
CA LEU A 177 -10.64 23.41 1.02
C LEU A 177 -11.61 24.58 1.19
N LYS A 178 -12.70 24.65 0.42
CA LYS A 178 -13.77 25.66 0.57
C LYS A 178 -14.75 25.32 1.70
N PHE A 179 -14.91 24.03 2.03
CA PHE A 179 -15.83 23.55 3.06
C PHE A 179 -15.22 23.50 4.47
N ILE A 180 -13.89 23.48 4.59
CA ILE A 180 -13.16 23.42 5.87
C ILE A 180 -12.65 24.81 6.31
N PRO A 181 -12.46 25.07 7.62
CA PRO A 181 -11.99 26.34 8.13
C PRO A 181 -10.56 26.66 7.67
N ARG A 182 -10.27 27.96 7.45
CA ARG A 182 -8.92 28.44 7.14
C ARG A 182 -7.98 28.36 8.33
N GLU A 183 -8.52 28.54 9.54
CA GLU A 183 -7.77 28.40 10.78
C GLU A 183 -7.85 26.95 11.26
N ARG A 184 -6.77 26.22 10.98
CA ARG A 184 -6.58 24.81 11.31
C ARG A 184 -5.08 24.50 11.25
N ARG A 185 -4.67 23.36 11.77
CA ARG A 185 -3.35 22.79 11.50
C ARG A 185 -3.41 21.91 10.27
N THR A 186 -2.40 22.01 9.42
CA THR A 186 -2.29 21.18 8.22
C THR A 186 -0.99 20.41 8.22
N TYR A 187 -1.08 19.09 8.03
CA TYR A 187 0.05 18.21 7.85
C TYR A 187 0.06 17.62 6.44
N LEU A 188 1.16 17.77 5.73
CA LEU A 188 1.37 17.22 4.39
C LEU A 188 2.47 16.17 4.44
N PHE A 189 2.13 14.95 4.07
CA PHE A 189 3.07 13.84 4.01
C PHE A 189 3.19 13.31 2.59
N SER A 190 4.43 13.18 2.10
CA SER A 190 4.69 12.69 0.75
C SER A 190 6.04 11.99 0.66
N ALA A 191 6.18 11.10 -0.32
CA ALA A 191 7.49 10.55 -0.65
C ALA A 191 8.32 11.50 -1.53
N THR A 192 7.69 12.43 -2.26
CA THR A 192 8.37 13.28 -3.25
C THR A 192 7.86 14.73 -3.27
N MET A 193 8.77 15.71 -3.38
CA MET A 193 8.41 17.12 -3.56
C MET A 193 8.32 17.52 -5.03
N THR A 194 7.15 17.30 -5.63
CA THR A 194 6.88 17.75 -7.00
C THR A 194 6.51 19.22 -7.06
N SER A 195 6.51 19.82 -8.26
CA SER A 195 5.96 21.16 -8.48
C SER A 195 4.50 21.27 -8.06
N LYS A 196 3.69 20.23 -8.33
CA LYS A 196 2.30 20.15 -7.86
C LYS A 196 2.22 20.13 -6.34
N VAL A 197 3.03 19.31 -5.65
CA VAL A 197 3.05 19.28 -4.18
C VAL A 197 3.46 20.64 -3.60
N LYS A 198 4.43 21.34 -4.22
CA LYS A 198 4.79 22.71 -3.83
C LYS A 198 3.63 23.70 -4.00
N LYS A 199 2.80 23.54 -5.03
CA LYS A 199 1.58 24.35 -5.23
C LYS A 199 0.55 24.06 -4.13
N LEU A 200 0.28 22.79 -3.85
CA LEU A 200 -0.62 22.38 -2.76
C LEU A 200 -0.13 22.87 -1.40
N GLN A 201 1.18 22.81 -1.15
CA GLN A 201 1.79 23.34 0.05
C GLN A 201 1.42 24.82 0.27
N ARG A 202 1.60 25.65 -0.76
CA ARG A 202 1.31 27.08 -0.69
C ARG A 202 -0.17 27.39 -0.48
N ALA A 203 -1.06 26.51 -0.95
CA ALA A 203 -2.49 26.67 -0.80
C ALA A 203 -3.00 26.26 0.59
N CYS A 204 -2.37 25.26 1.21
CA CYS A 204 -2.92 24.59 2.40
C CYS A 204 -2.19 24.90 3.71
N LEU A 205 -0.89 25.23 3.69
CA LEU A 205 -0.06 25.32 4.90
C LEU A 205 0.37 26.77 5.21
N ARG A 206 0.60 27.05 6.49
CA ARG A 206 1.08 28.34 7.01
C ARG A 206 2.40 28.16 7.76
N ASN A 207 3.48 28.73 7.24
CA ASN A 207 4.84 28.64 7.81
C ASN A 207 5.21 27.21 8.30
N PRO A 208 5.12 26.19 7.43
CA PRO A 208 5.27 24.80 7.86
C PRO A 208 6.73 24.44 8.19
N VAL A 209 6.92 23.59 9.20
CA VAL A 209 8.21 22.93 9.44
C VAL A 209 8.38 21.81 8.42
N LYS A 210 9.51 21.82 7.73
CA LYS A 210 9.84 20.82 6.73
C LYS A 210 10.83 19.80 7.30
N ILE A 211 10.45 18.54 7.20
CA ILE A 211 11.14 17.40 7.80
C ILE A 211 11.49 16.43 6.68
N GLU A 212 12.78 16.14 6.51
CA GLU A 212 13.29 15.26 5.45
C GLU A 212 13.98 14.03 6.06
N ALA A 213 13.20 13.01 6.42
CA ALA A 213 13.72 11.77 7.00
C ALA A 213 14.28 10.78 5.95
N ALA A 214 14.39 11.21 4.68
CA ALA A 214 14.96 10.42 3.60
C ALA A 214 16.10 11.18 2.94
N SER A 215 17.31 10.60 2.90
CA SER A 215 18.36 11.07 2.00
C SER A 215 17.82 11.10 0.59
N LYS A 216 17.92 12.28 -0.06
CA LYS A 216 17.46 12.55 -1.42
C LYS A 216 17.79 11.35 -2.31
N TYR A 217 16.74 10.65 -2.75
CA TYR A 217 16.75 9.58 -3.75
C TYR A 217 17.22 8.16 -3.37
N SER A 218 17.73 7.89 -2.16
CA SER A 218 18.13 6.51 -1.84
C SER A 218 16.95 5.60 -1.46
N THR A 219 17.04 4.34 -1.87
CA THR A 219 16.35 3.21 -1.23
C THR A 219 17.01 2.91 0.11
N VAL A 220 16.31 2.19 1.00
CA VAL A 220 16.91 1.72 2.26
C VAL A 220 18.15 0.85 1.98
N ASP A 221 19.21 0.99 2.77
CA ASP A 221 20.48 0.30 2.50
C ASP A 221 20.37 -1.23 2.65
N THR A 222 19.37 -1.71 3.39
CA THR A 222 19.07 -3.14 3.55
C THR A 222 18.36 -3.77 2.34
N LEU A 223 17.97 -2.98 1.34
CA LEU A 223 17.31 -3.44 0.12
C LEU A 223 18.33 -3.77 -0.97
N LYS A 224 18.44 -5.06 -1.30
CA LYS A 224 19.19 -5.54 -2.46
C LYS A 224 18.34 -5.38 -3.71
N GLN A 225 18.80 -4.58 -4.67
CA GLN A 225 18.12 -4.37 -5.95
C GLN A 225 18.91 -5.06 -7.04
N GLN A 226 18.26 -5.93 -7.80
CA GLN A 226 18.85 -6.70 -8.89
C GLN A 226 17.99 -6.59 -10.15
N TYR A 227 18.59 -6.86 -11.31
CA TYR A 227 17.86 -6.99 -12.57
C TYR A 227 18.15 -8.32 -13.23
N CYS A 228 17.27 -8.80 -14.09
CA CYS A 228 17.51 -9.93 -14.97
C CYS A 228 17.11 -9.52 -16.38
N PHE A 229 18.05 -9.52 -17.34
CA PHE A 229 17.69 -9.33 -18.75
C PHE A 229 17.06 -10.61 -19.27
N VAL A 230 15.82 -10.51 -19.74
CA VAL A 230 15.03 -11.68 -20.15
C VAL A 230 14.38 -11.44 -21.50
N PRO A 231 14.53 -12.33 -22.49
CA PRO A 231 13.75 -12.25 -23.71
C PRO A 231 12.26 -12.28 -23.36
N ALA A 232 11.46 -11.39 -23.95
CA ALA A 232 10.04 -11.28 -23.63
C ALA A 232 9.26 -12.61 -23.70
N LYS A 233 9.67 -13.53 -24.59
CA LYS A 233 9.07 -14.87 -24.76
C LYS A 233 9.32 -15.85 -23.60
N TYR A 234 10.33 -15.59 -22.77
CA TYR A 234 10.72 -16.46 -21.64
C TYR A 234 10.40 -15.83 -20.28
N LYS A 235 9.76 -14.66 -20.25
CA LYS A 235 9.53 -13.87 -19.04
C LYS A 235 8.79 -14.66 -17.95
N GLU A 236 7.81 -15.48 -18.35
CA GLU A 236 7.10 -16.38 -17.43
C GLU A 236 8.00 -17.47 -16.85
N CYS A 237 8.96 -17.99 -17.61
CA CYS A 237 9.91 -19.02 -17.15
C CYS A 237 10.85 -18.44 -16.09
N TYR A 238 11.39 -17.24 -16.34
CA TYR A 238 12.22 -16.53 -15.37
C TYR A 238 11.47 -16.16 -14.08
N LEU A 239 10.19 -15.78 -14.19
CA LEU A 239 9.36 -15.55 -13.00
C LEU A 239 9.24 -16.82 -12.15
N VAL A 240 8.95 -17.96 -12.76
CA VAL A 240 8.82 -19.25 -12.06
C VAL A 240 10.16 -19.68 -11.46
N TYR A 241 11.25 -19.54 -12.21
CA TYR A 241 12.60 -19.83 -11.75
C TYR A 241 12.94 -19.05 -10.47
N ILE A 242 12.77 -17.72 -10.48
CA ILE A 242 13.03 -16.87 -9.30
C ILE A 242 12.15 -17.28 -8.10
N LEU A 243 10.87 -17.60 -8.35
CA LEU A 243 9.97 -18.03 -7.29
C LEU A 243 10.31 -19.43 -6.72
N ASN A 244 10.96 -20.29 -7.50
CA ASN A 244 11.46 -21.59 -7.05
C ASN A 244 12.72 -21.43 -6.21
N GLU A 245 13.69 -20.64 -6.69
CA GLU A 245 14.93 -20.34 -5.97
C GLU A 245 14.65 -19.69 -4.61
N MET A 246 13.68 -18.77 -4.58
CA MET A 246 13.26 -18.06 -3.38
C MET A 246 12.03 -18.70 -2.73
N SER A 247 11.87 -20.02 -2.85
CA SER A 247 10.70 -20.72 -2.31
C SER A 247 10.56 -20.48 -0.79
N GLY A 248 9.32 -20.36 -0.33
CA GLY A 248 9.00 -20.01 1.06
C GLY A 248 8.99 -18.52 1.38
N CYS A 249 9.59 -17.66 0.55
CA CYS A 249 9.51 -16.21 0.72
C CYS A 249 8.08 -15.70 0.47
N THR A 250 7.68 -14.67 1.24
CA THR A 250 6.54 -13.83 0.89
C THR A 250 6.93 -12.90 -0.24
N SER A 251 6.17 -12.92 -1.33
CA SER A 251 6.54 -12.25 -2.59
C SER A 251 5.42 -11.34 -3.08
N MET A 252 5.80 -10.17 -3.57
CA MET A 252 4.88 -9.27 -4.28
C MET A 252 5.32 -9.08 -5.73
N VAL A 253 4.48 -9.49 -6.67
CA VAL A 253 4.76 -9.43 -8.10
C VAL A 253 3.94 -8.32 -8.74
N PHE A 254 4.62 -7.38 -9.39
CA PHE A 254 4.00 -6.23 -10.03
C PHE A 254 3.89 -6.40 -11.54
N THR A 255 2.66 -6.28 -12.06
CA THR A 255 2.38 -6.27 -13.50
C THR A 255 1.78 -4.94 -13.94
N ARG A 256 1.79 -4.69 -15.25
CA ARG A 256 1.23 -3.47 -15.84
C ARG A 256 -0.30 -3.50 -15.91
N THR A 257 -0.89 -4.66 -16.19
CA THR A 257 -2.34 -4.78 -16.47
C THR A 257 -3.04 -5.72 -15.50
N CYS A 258 -4.32 -5.46 -15.25
CA CYS A 258 -5.18 -6.32 -14.42
C CYS A 258 -5.41 -7.70 -15.05
N ASP A 259 -5.29 -7.80 -16.37
CA ASP A 259 -5.47 -9.08 -17.07
C ASP A 259 -4.19 -9.92 -16.89
N ALA A 260 -3.01 -9.30 -16.91
CA ALA A 260 -1.75 -9.96 -16.57
C ALA A 260 -1.72 -10.44 -15.12
N THR A 261 -2.27 -9.69 -14.14
CA THR A 261 -2.33 -10.15 -12.75
C THR A 261 -3.11 -11.47 -12.63
N ARG A 262 -4.27 -11.55 -13.30
CA ARG A 262 -5.14 -12.74 -13.29
C ARG A 262 -4.49 -13.91 -14.01
N PHE A 263 -3.93 -13.66 -15.19
CA PHE A 263 -3.23 -14.67 -15.98
C PHE A 263 -2.05 -15.28 -15.22
N LEU A 264 -1.15 -14.46 -14.65
CA LEU A 264 -0.01 -14.98 -13.92
C LEU A 264 -0.44 -15.73 -12.66
N ALA A 265 -1.47 -15.28 -11.95
CA ALA A 265 -1.95 -16.00 -10.77
C ALA A 265 -2.47 -17.40 -11.11
N LEU A 266 -3.26 -17.52 -12.19
CA LEU A 266 -3.75 -18.81 -12.69
C LEU A 266 -2.61 -19.73 -13.11
N MET A 267 -1.66 -19.20 -13.89
CA MET A 267 -0.51 -19.95 -14.37
C MET A 267 0.35 -20.46 -13.20
N LEU A 268 0.66 -19.59 -12.24
CA LEU A 268 1.44 -19.96 -11.07
C LEU A 268 0.72 -20.99 -10.19
N ARG A 269 -0.59 -20.89 -10.02
CA ARG A 269 -1.39 -21.92 -9.31
C ARG A 269 -1.35 -23.27 -10.01
N HIS A 270 -1.44 -23.29 -11.34
CA HIS A 270 -1.33 -24.52 -12.12
C HIS A 270 0.05 -25.19 -11.95
N LEU A 271 1.09 -24.38 -11.77
CA LEU A 271 2.46 -24.83 -11.46
C LEU A 271 2.67 -25.14 -9.96
N GLY A 272 1.64 -25.04 -9.12
CA GLY A 272 1.68 -25.41 -7.70
C GLY A 272 2.11 -24.31 -6.73
N HIS A 273 2.21 -23.06 -7.19
CA HIS A 273 2.47 -21.90 -6.35
C HIS A 273 1.17 -21.30 -5.77
N ARG A 274 1.23 -20.78 -4.55
CA ARG A 274 0.08 -20.16 -3.87
C ARG A 274 0.03 -18.67 -4.17
N ALA A 275 -0.47 -18.36 -5.38
CA ALA A 275 -0.54 -17.01 -5.90
C ALA A 275 -1.96 -16.45 -5.91
N ILE A 276 -2.13 -15.20 -5.49
CA ILE A 276 -3.43 -14.50 -5.48
C ILE A 276 -3.33 -13.17 -6.23
N PRO A 277 -4.24 -12.89 -7.19
CA PRO A 277 -4.26 -11.61 -7.88
C PRO A 277 -4.99 -10.55 -7.05
N ILE A 278 -4.53 -9.32 -7.11
CA ILE A 278 -5.23 -8.14 -6.63
C ILE A 278 -5.24 -7.07 -7.70
N SER A 279 -6.42 -6.61 -8.09
CA SER A 279 -6.58 -5.65 -9.19
C SER A 279 -7.64 -4.60 -8.88
N GLY A 280 -7.57 -3.43 -9.52
CA GLY A 280 -8.60 -2.39 -9.38
C GLY A 280 -9.96 -2.77 -9.99
N LYS A 281 -10.02 -3.84 -10.80
CA LYS A 281 -11.28 -4.40 -11.35
C LYS A 281 -12.03 -5.28 -10.34
N MET A 282 -11.42 -5.65 -9.21
CA MET A 282 -12.07 -6.46 -8.17
C MET A 282 -12.95 -5.58 -7.27
N SER A 283 -14.06 -6.15 -6.78
CA SER A 283 -14.86 -5.51 -5.75
C SER A 283 -14.05 -5.30 -4.47
N GLN A 284 -14.45 -4.33 -3.65
CA GLN A 284 -13.73 -4.01 -2.40
C GLN A 284 -13.65 -5.22 -1.47
N SER A 285 -14.76 -5.96 -1.33
CA SER A 285 -14.84 -7.18 -0.51
C SER A 285 -13.82 -8.23 -0.98
N LYS A 286 -13.75 -8.49 -2.29
CA LYS A 286 -12.80 -9.44 -2.87
C LYS A 286 -11.34 -9.01 -2.69
N ARG A 287 -11.04 -7.71 -2.82
CA ARG A 287 -9.68 -7.18 -2.57
C ARG A 287 -9.27 -7.36 -1.11
N LEU A 288 -10.18 -7.08 -0.16
CA LEU A 288 -9.94 -7.30 1.26
C LEU A 288 -9.78 -8.77 1.59
N GLY A 289 -10.61 -9.65 1.03
CA GLY A 289 -10.48 -11.10 1.15
C GLY A 289 -9.12 -11.59 0.66
N ALA A 290 -8.68 -11.17 -0.53
CA ALA A 290 -7.37 -11.51 -1.07
C ALA A 290 -6.21 -11.01 -0.19
N LEU A 291 -6.32 -9.81 0.36
CA LEU A 291 -5.35 -9.27 1.31
C LEU A 291 -5.31 -10.11 2.60
N ASN A 292 -6.46 -10.51 3.13
CA ASN A 292 -6.56 -11.30 4.35
C ASN A 292 -5.96 -12.69 4.17
N GLN A 293 -6.23 -13.37 3.05
CA GLN A 293 -5.60 -14.65 2.71
C GLN A 293 -4.07 -14.54 2.63
N PHE A 294 -3.56 -13.43 2.06
CA PHE A 294 -2.13 -13.15 2.02
C PHE A 294 -1.55 -12.89 3.42
N LYS A 295 -2.22 -12.05 4.23
CA LYS A 295 -1.80 -11.74 5.61
C LYS A 295 -1.82 -12.99 6.52
N ALA A 296 -2.78 -13.88 6.33
CA ALA A 296 -2.90 -15.15 7.05
C ALA A 296 -1.86 -16.19 6.62
N GLY A 297 -1.10 -15.94 5.54
CA GLY A 297 -0.10 -16.88 5.02
C GLY A 297 -0.68 -18.04 4.22
N GLU A 298 -1.98 -18.02 3.90
CA GLU A 298 -2.64 -19.00 3.03
C GLU A 298 -2.08 -18.94 1.60
N CYS A 299 -1.80 -17.73 1.13
CA CYS A 299 -1.04 -17.45 -0.08
C CYS A 299 0.23 -16.67 0.25
N ASN A 300 1.35 -17.02 -0.38
CA ASN A 300 2.63 -16.31 -0.17
C ASN A 300 3.07 -15.48 -1.37
N ILE A 301 2.28 -15.44 -2.46
CA ILE A 301 2.57 -14.61 -3.64
C ILE A 301 1.36 -13.73 -3.94
N LEU A 302 1.52 -12.41 -3.80
CA LEU A 302 0.51 -11.43 -4.16
C LEU A 302 0.87 -10.79 -5.49
N ILE A 303 0.00 -10.89 -6.49
CA ILE A 303 0.23 -10.33 -7.83
C ILE A 303 -0.69 -9.14 -8.04
N GLY A 304 -0.13 -7.96 -8.28
CA GLY A 304 -0.94 -6.74 -8.37
C GLY A 304 -0.44 -5.75 -9.41
N THR A 305 -1.34 -4.87 -9.83
CA THR A 305 -0.96 -3.64 -10.52
C THR A 305 -0.54 -2.57 -9.50
N ASP A 306 0.07 -1.50 -9.98
CA ASP A 306 0.38 -0.35 -9.13
C ASP A 306 -0.88 0.18 -8.44
N VAL A 307 -1.99 0.33 -9.14
CA VAL A 307 -3.23 0.84 -8.51
C VAL A 307 -3.73 -0.07 -7.40
N ALA A 308 -3.66 -1.39 -7.62
CA ALA A 308 -4.26 -2.36 -6.70
C ALA A 308 -3.44 -2.59 -5.43
N SER A 309 -2.13 -2.38 -5.50
CA SER A 309 -1.13 -2.54 -4.44
C SER A 309 -0.91 -1.28 -3.59
N ARG A 310 -1.36 -0.13 -4.09
CA ARG A 310 -1.23 1.15 -3.40
C ARG A 310 -2.22 1.22 -2.25
N GLY A 311 -1.72 1.69 -1.12
CA GLY A 311 -2.51 1.81 0.08
C GLY A 311 -2.99 0.53 0.72
N LEU A 312 -2.56 -0.65 0.28
CA LEU A 312 -2.73 -1.85 1.06
C LEU A 312 -1.61 -1.93 2.11
N ASP A 313 -1.99 -2.18 3.36
CA ASP A 313 -1.13 -2.52 4.49
C ASP A 313 -0.78 -3.98 4.31
N ILE A 314 0.10 -4.19 3.34
CA ILE A 314 0.74 -5.46 3.15
C ILE A 314 1.90 -5.43 4.12
N ALA A 315 1.90 -6.36 5.07
CA ALA A 315 3.05 -6.62 5.92
C ALA A 315 4.29 -6.74 5.02
N SER A 316 5.42 -6.17 5.43
CA SER A 316 6.61 -6.15 4.57
C SER A 316 6.94 -7.55 4.07
N VAL A 317 7.03 -7.67 2.75
CA VAL A 317 7.31 -8.93 2.05
C VAL A 317 8.82 -9.13 1.97
N ASP A 318 9.26 -10.37 1.80
CA ASP A 318 10.68 -10.72 1.70
C ASP A 318 11.23 -10.36 0.31
N MET A 319 10.40 -10.48 -0.73
CA MET A 319 10.77 -10.24 -2.11
C MET A 319 9.73 -9.40 -2.87
N VAL A 320 10.23 -8.46 -3.69
CA VAL A 320 9.45 -7.76 -4.71
C VAL A 320 9.96 -8.16 -6.08
N ILE A 321 9.06 -8.57 -6.98
CA ILE A 321 9.38 -8.82 -8.38
C ILE A 321 8.68 -7.78 -9.24
N ASN A 322 9.44 -6.93 -9.92
CA ASN A 322 8.90 -6.13 -11.01
C ASN A 322 8.84 -7.04 -12.24
N TYR A 323 7.71 -7.73 -12.41
CA TYR A 323 7.49 -8.50 -13.62
C TYR A 323 7.48 -7.55 -14.80
N ASP A 324 6.66 -6.50 -14.78
CA ASP A 324 6.73 -5.43 -15.78
C ASP A 324 7.44 -4.21 -15.20
N ILE A 325 8.37 -3.61 -15.95
CA ILE A 325 9.08 -2.40 -15.50
C ILE A 325 8.09 -1.22 -15.45
N PRO A 326 8.02 -0.46 -14.33
CA PRO A 326 7.14 0.70 -14.24
C PRO A 326 7.62 1.79 -15.19
N THR A 327 6.68 2.46 -15.86
CA THR A 327 6.97 3.57 -16.79
C THR A 327 7.35 4.86 -16.07
N ASN A 328 7.07 4.96 -14.76
CA ASN A 328 7.43 6.08 -13.91
C ASN A 328 8.42 5.65 -12.83
N VAL A 329 9.56 6.35 -12.74
CA VAL A 329 10.63 6.10 -11.77
C VAL A 329 10.17 6.17 -10.31
N LYS A 330 9.11 6.94 -10.01
CA LYS A 330 8.55 7.00 -8.66
C LYS A 330 7.82 5.71 -8.29
N ASP A 331 7.10 5.13 -9.23
CA ASP A 331 6.38 3.88 -9.00
C ASP A 331 7.35 2.77 -8.65
N TYR A 332 8.53 2.72 -9.28
CA TYR A 332 9.61 1.81 -8.87
C TYR A 332 9.91 1.90 -7.37
N LYS A 333 10.16 3.11 -6.85
CA LYS A 333 10.45 3.33 -5.42
C LYS A 333 9.31 2.83 -4.52
N HIS A 334 8.06 3.04 -4.94
CA HIS A 334 6.90 2.57 -4.18
C HIS A 334 6.72 1.05 -4.21
N ARG A 335 7.06 0.41 -5.33
CA ARG A 335 7.03 -1.05 -5.47
C ARG A 335 8.09 -1.70 -4.60
N VAL A 336 9.35 -1.30 -4.76
CA VAL A 336 10.46 -1.90 -4.00
C VAL A 336 10.39 -1.54 -2.51
N GLY A 337 9.78 -0.40 -2.16
CA GLY A 337 9.43 -0.05 -0.78
C GLY A 337 8.34 -0.93 -0.15
N ARG A 338 7.92 -2.04 -0.76
CA ARG A 338 7.06 -3.08 -0.15
C ARG A 338 7.86 -4.13 0.62
N THR A 339 9.15 -4.25 0.31
CA THR A 339 10.10 -5.07 1.05
C THR A 339 11.03 -4.18 1.89
N ALA A 340 11.93 -4.80 2.65
CA ALA A 340 12.94 -4.14 3.48
C ALA A 340 12.40 -3.04 4.42
N ARG A 341 11.18 -3.20 4.97
CA ARG A 341 10.62 -2.24 5.93
C ARG A 341 11.02 -2.58 7.37
N ALA A 342 10.93 -1.57 8.25
CA ALA A 342 11.14 -1.71 9.69
C ALA A 342 12.48 -2.40 10.06
N GLY A 343 13.55 -2.07 9.33
CA GLY A 343 14.89 -2.59 9.59
C GLY A 343 15.16 -4.00 9.05
N ARG A 344 14.19 -4.66 8.39
CA ARG A 344 14.42 -5.95 7.72
C ARG A 344 15.21 -5.75 6.42
N SER A 345 15.96 -6.78 6.03
CA SER A 345 16.51 -6.90 4.68
C SER A 345 15.43 -7.36 3.70
N GLY A 346 15.62 -7.04 2.42
CA GLY A 346 14.70 -7.41 1.36
C GLY A 346 15.37 -7.44 0.02
N VAL A 347 14.75 -8.12 -0.95
CA VAL A 347 15.25 -8.17 -2.32
C VAL A 347 14.19 -7.67 -3.31
N ALA A 348 14.62 -6.86 -4.27
CA ALA A 348 13.81 -6.43 -5.39
C ALA A 348 14.46 -6.87 -6.71
N ILE A 349 13.76 -7.69 -7.48
CA ILE A 349 14.25 -8.22 -8.77
C ILE A 349 13.40 -7.65 -9.89
N SER A 350 14.05 -7.02 -10.87
CA SER A 350 13.40 -6.45 -12.06
C SER A 350 13.63 -7.32 -13.28
N LEU A 351 12.57 -7.86 -13.87
CA LEU A 351 12.63 -8.59 -15.14
C LEU A 351 12.57 -7.58 -16.30
N VAL A 352 13.70 -7.37 -16.97
CA VAL A 352 13.84 -6.37 -18.02
C VAL A 352 13.89 -7.06 -19.38
N ASN A 353 12.89 -6.84 -20.22
CA ASN A 353 12.92 -7.32 -21.60
C ASN A 353 13.39 -6.23 -22.58
N GLN A 354 13.55 -6.60 -23.86
CA GLN A 354 14.07 -5.71 -24.90
C GLN A 354 13.25 -4.43 -25.11
N TYR A 355 11.97 -4.40 -24.73
CA TYR A 355 11.09 -3.24 -24.88
C TYR A 355 11.07 -2.34 -23.64
N GLU A 356 11.68 -2.78 -22.53
CA GLU A 356 11.59 -2.13 -21.21
C GLU A 356 12.93 -1.51 -20.77
N VAL A 357 13.99 -1.66 -21.59
CA VAL A 357 15.35 -1.21 -21.28
C VAL A 357 15.41 0.29 -21.01
N GLU A 358 14.72 1.11 -21.81
CA GLU A 358 14.73 2.57 -21.63
C GLU A 358 14.15 3.00 -20.28
N TRP A 359 13.01 2.42 -19.88
CA TRP A 359 12.40 2.68 -18.57
C TRP A 359 13.30 2.21 -17.43
N PHE A 360 13.97 1.06 -17.59
CA PHE A 360 14.92 0.56 -16.61
C PHE A 360 16.13 1.48 -16.44
N VAL A 361 16.71 1.98 -17.52
CA VAL A 361 17.83 2.93 -17.47
C VAL A 361 17.42 4.23 -16.78
N GLN A 362 16.19 4.71 -16.99
CA GLN A 362 15.66 5.88 -16.27
C GLN A 362 15.55 5.63 -14.76
N ILE A 363 15.17 4.42 -14.35
CA ILE A 363 15.12 4.02 -12.94
C ILE A 363 16.52 4.03 -12.32
N GLU A 364 17.52 3.42 -12.96
CA GLU A 364 18.90 3.44 -12.45
C GLU A 364 19.44 4.86 -12.31
N LYS A 365 19.19 5.72 -13.31
CA LYS A 365 19.55 7.15 -13.26
C LYS A 365 18.87 7.87 -12.10
N PHE A 366 17.60 7.59 -11.86
CA PHE A 366 16.83 8.20 -10.78
C PHE A 366 17.29 7.73 -9.39
N VAL A 367 17.62 6.45 -9.24
CA VAL A 367 18.13 5.87 -7.99
C VAL A 367 19.62 6.24 -7.77
N GLY A 368 20.33 6.60 -8.84
CA GLY A 368 21.74 6.98 -8.78
C GLY A 368 22.69 5.80 -8.57
N LYS A 369 22.24 4.57 -8.82
CA LYS A 369 23.02 3.34 -8.67
C LYS A 369 22.73 2.39 -9.84
N LYS A 370 23.76 1.70 -10.31
CA LYS A 370 23.62 0.54 -11.19
C LYS A 370 23.21 -0.67 -10.37
N PHE A 371 22.25 -1.44 -10.84
CA PHE A 371 21.83 -2.65 -10.13
C PHE A 371 22.69 -3.83 -10.58
N PRO A 372 23.16 -4.71 -9.68
CA PRO A 372 23.79 -5.95 -10.09
C PRO A 372 22.79 -6.87 -10.81
N GLU A 373 23.30 -7.69 -11.71
CA GLU A 373 22.50 -8.73 -12.34
C GLU A 373 22.12 -9.82 -11.32
N PHE A 374 20.91 -10.36 -11.47
CA PHE A 374 20.45 -11.51 -10.72
C PHE A 374 21.11 -12.76 -11.32
N PRO A 375 21.82 -13.57 -10.52
CA PRO A 375 22.49 -14.76 -11.02
C PRO A 375 21.41 -15.79 -11.41
N SER A 376 21.12 -15.87 -12.70
CA SER A 376 20.21 -16.87 -13.26
C SER A 376 20.96 -17.72 -14.26
N GLN A 377 20.69 -19.03 -14.24
CA GLN A 377 21.25 -19.96 -15.21
C GLN A 377 20.23 -20.20 -16.31
N GLU A 378 20.50 -19.73 -17.52
CA GLU A 378 19.57 -19.84 -18.65
C GLU A 378 19.17 -21.30 -18.92
N GLU A 379 20.11 -22.24 -18.80
CA GLU A 379 19.84 -23.68 -18.98
C GLU A 379 18.78 -24.19 -17.99
N GLU A 380 18.88 -23.84 -16.70
CA GLU A 380 17.90 -24.23 -15.68
C GLU A 380 16.53 -23.58 -15.92
N VAL A 381 16.51 -22.33 -16.38
CA VAL A 381 15.26 -21.63 -16.74
C VAL A 381 14.57 -22.34 -17.91
N LEU A 382 15.33 -22.79 -18.91
CA LEU A 382 14.80 -23.46 -20.09
C LEU A 382 14.23 -24.85 -19.77
N LEU A 383 14.68 -25.53 -18.71
CA LEU A 383 14.05 -26.77 -18.23
C LEU A 383 12.59 -26.57 -17.82
N LEU A 384 12.20 -25.35 -17.42
CA LEU A 384 10.82 -25.04 -17.05
C LEU A 384 9.92 -24.81 -18.26
N MET A 385 10.49 -24.64 -19.45
CA MET A 385 9.79 -24.13 -20.63
C MET A 385 8.54 -24.94 -21.01
N GLU A 386 8.61 -26.27 -21.00
CA GLU A 386 7.47 -27.12 -21.35
C GLU A 386 6.34 -27.00 -20.33
N SER A 387 6.68 -27.08 -19.03
CA SER A 387 5.71 -26.98 -17.95
C SER A 387 5.00 -25.62 -17.92
N VAL A 388 5.77 -24.54 -18.14
CA VAL A 388 5.26 -23.17 -18.21
C VAL A 388 4.39 -22.97 -19.45
N LYS A 389 4.78 -23.54 -20.59
CA LYS A 389 4.00 -23.47 -21.83
C LYS A 389 2.64 -24.14 -21.68
N GLU A 390 2.58 -25.32 -21.05
CA GLU A 390 1.31 -25.99 -20.80
C GLU A 390 0.46 -25.24 -19.77
N ALA A 391 1.07 -24.76 -18.67
CA ALA A 391 0.37 -23.94 -17.68
C ALA A 391 -0.23 -22.66 -18.30
N LYS A 392 0.50 -22.02 -19.21
CA LYS A 392 0.04 -20.86 -19.97
C LYS A 392 -1.15 -21.20 -20.86
N ARG A 393 -1.10 -22.33 -21.58
CA ARG A 393 -2.19 -22.80 -22.44
C ARG A 393 -3.47 -23.03 -21.64
N VAL A 394 -3.37 -23.77 -20.53
CA VAL A 394 -4.50 -24.07 -19.63
C VAL A 394 -5.08 -22.79 -19.03
N SER A 395 -4.22 -21.87 -18.57
CA SER A 395 -4.66 -20.62 -17.94
C SER A 395 -5.38 -19.69 -18.92
N LEU A 396 -4.89 -19.57 -20.16
CA LEU A 396 -5.54 -18.77 -21.20
C LEU A 396 -6.88 -19.38 -21.64
N ALA A 397 -6.98 -20.71 -21.72
CA ALA A 397 -8.24 -21.38 -22.00
C ALA A 397 -9.28 -21.08 -20.90
N LYS A 398 -8.90 -21.19 -19.63
CA LYS A 398 -9.77 -20.87 -18.49
C LYS A 398 -10.23 -19.40 -18.49
N ILE A 399 -9.33 -18.45 -18.79
CA ILE A 399 -9.71 -17.03 -18.93
C ILE A 399 -10.72 -16.83 -20.06
N LYS A 400 -10.53 -17.52 -21.20
CA LYS A 400 -11.44 -17.41 -22.35
C LYS A 400 -12.83 -18.01 -22.05
N GLU A 401 -12.89 -19.12 -21.33
CA GLU A 401 -14.15 -19.73 -20.89
C GLU A 401 -14.93 -18.81 -19.95
N LEU A 402 -14.25 -18.19 -18.99
CA LEU A 402 -14.84 -17.20 -18.09
C LEU A 402 -15.29 -15.95 -18.85
N GLY A 403 -14.50 -15.46 -19.81
CA GLY A 403 -14.84 -14.32 -20.65
C GLY A 403 -15.97 -14.57 -21.66
N GLY A 404 -16.14 -15.82 -22.12
CA GLY A 404 -17.16 -16.20 -23.12
C GLY A 404 -18.59 -16.27 -22.58
N LYS A 405 -18.77 -16.44 -21.27
CA LYS A 405 -20.10 -16.40 -20.62
C LYS A 405 -20.69 -14.98 -20.54
N ASN A 406 -19.90 -13.94 -20.80
CA ASN A 406 -20.32 -12.53 -20.74
C ASN A 406 -21.15 -12.03 -21.94
N GLY A 407 -21.45 -12.88 -22.93
CA GLY A 407 -22.31 -12.50 -24.07
C GLY A 407 -23.81 -12.32 -23.75
N LYS A 408 -24.28 -12.68 -22.55
CA LYS A 408 -25.73 -12.70 -22.24
C LYS A 408 -26.20 -12.15 -20.88
N LYS A 409 -25.33 -11.60 -20.02
CA LYS A 409 -25.78 -10.93 -18.78
C LYS A 409 -25.05 -9.61 -18.54
N ARG A 410 -25.80 -8.52 -18.68
CA ARG A 410 -25.49 -7.23 -18.05
C ARG A 410 -25.73 -7.39 -16.53
N GLY A 411 -24.74 -6.99 -15.73
CA GLY A 411 -24.83 -6.94 -14.27
C GLY A 411 -23.88 -7.92 -13.61
N GLY A 412 -22.74 -7.41 -13.13
CA GLY A 412 -21.71 -8.22 -12.47
C GLY A 412 -22.13 -8.69 -11.09
N ASP A 413 -21.65 -9.87 -10.72
CA ASP A 413 -21.14 -10.18 -9.38
C ASP A 413 -20.52 -11.59 -9.27
N ASP A 414 -20.84 -12.51 -10.20
CA ASP A 414 -20.57 -13.95 -9.98
C ASP A 414 -19.18 -14.50 -10.41
N ASP A 415 -18.36 -13.75 -11.16
CA ASP A 415 -17.25 -14.35 -11.93
C ASP A 415 -16.00 -14.80 -11.14
N ASP A 416 -15.88 -14.50 -9.84
CA ASP A 416 -14.70 -14.94 -9.04
C ASP A 416 -15.00 -15.99 -7.96
N GLU A 417 -16.26 -16.39 -7.73
CA GLU A 417 -16.57 -17.45 -6.74
C GLU A 417 -15.99 -18.82 -7.15
N ASP A 418 -15.88 -19.07 -8.46
CA ASP A 418 -15.27 -20.31 -8.98
C ASP A 418 -13.73 -20.32 -8.83
N MET A 419 -13.10 -19.18 -8.54
CA MET A 419 -11.65 -19.08 -8.33
C MET A 419 -11.24 -19.43 -6.90
N ASP A 420 -12.12 -19.21 -5.91
CA ASP A 420 -11.88 -19.53 -4.50
C ASP A 420 -12.11 -21.02 -4.19
N LYS A 421 -13.10 -21.66 -4.84
CA LYS A 421 -13.38 -23.11 -4.66
C LYS A 421 -12.23 -24.02 -5.13
N ASP A 422 -11.45 -23.59 -6.11
CA ASP A 422 -10.27 -24.34 -6.56
C ASP A 422 -9.13 -24.27 -5.53
N THR A 423 -8.98 -23.16 -4.80
CA THR A 423 -7.98 -23.02 -3.73
C THR A 423 -8.15 -24.10 -2.66
N ASP A 424 -9.39 -24.38 -2.25
CA ASP A 424 -9.70 -25.45 -1.30
C ASP A 424 -9.40 -26.85 -1.86
N LYS A 425 -9.72 -27.11 -3.14
CA LYS A 425 -9.45 -28.42 -3.79
C LYS A 425 -7.96 -28.71 -3.96
N TYR A 426 -7.15 -27.72 -4.33
CA TYR A 426 -5.71 -27.90 -4.49
C TYR A 426 -4.98 -28.00 -3.14
N MET A 427 -5.45 -27.28 -2.11
CA MET A 427 -4.88 -27.34 -0.75
C MET A 427 -5.21 -28.66 -0.04
N THR A 428 -6.44 -29.19 -0.19
CA THR A 428 -6.84 -30.48 0.38
C THR A 428 -6.04 -31.65 -0.22
N HIS A 429 -5.72 -31.63 -1.52
CA HIS A 429 -4.90 -32.68 -2.15
C HIS A 429 -3.45 -32.75 -1.65
N ARG A 430 -2.86 -31.63 -1.18
CA ARG A 430 -1.50 -31.62 -0.61
C ARG A 430 -1.46 -32.20 0.82
N ASN A 431 -2.45 -31.89 1.65
CA ASN A 431 -2.52 -32.44 3.01
C ASN A 431 -2.71 -33.97 3.02
N VAL A 432 -3.42 -34.53 2.05
CA VAL A 432 -3.59 -35.99 1.91
C VAL A 432 -2.30 -36.69 1.42
N LYS A 433 -1.47 -36.02 0.62
CA LYS A 433 -0.17 -36.59 0.17
C LYS A 433 0.93 -36.49 1.23
N SER A 434 0.91 -35.44 2.06
CA SER A 434 1.87 -35.28 3.17
C SER A 434 1.62 -36.32 4.28
N SER A 435 0.34 -36.58 4.63
CA SER A 435 0.00 -37.58 5.66
C SER A 435 0.30 -39.03 5.24
N LYS A 436 0.29 -39.35 3.95
CA LYS A 436 0.66 -40.68 3.44
C LYS A 436 2.18 -40.93 3.38
N LYS A 437 3.02 -39.88 3.44
CA LYS A 437 4.49 -40.02 3.45
C LYS A 437 5.10 -40.15 4.85
N MET A 438 4.33 -39.92 5.91
CA MET A 438 4.77 -40.13 7.31
C MET A 438 4.36 -41.50 7.89
N LYS A 439 3.75 -42.38 7.08
CA LYS A 439 3.48 -43.77 7.43
C LYS A 439 4.13 -44.71 6.41
N LYS A 440 5.46 -44.71 6.36
CA LYS A 440 6.24 -45.86 5.89
C LYS A 440 7.67 -45.75 6.37
#